data_AF-A0A8S9N8V9-F1
#
_entry.id   AF-A0A8S9N8V9-F1
#
_cell.length_a   1.000
_cell.length_b   1.000
_cell.length_c   1.000
_cell.angle_alpha   90.00
_cell.angle_beta   90.00
_cell.angle_gamma   90.00
#
_symmetry.space_group_name_H-M   'P 1'
#
loop_
_entity.id
_entity.type
_entity.pdbx_description
1 polymer ?
#
loop_
_entity_poly.entity_id
_entity_poly.type
_entity_poly.pdbx_seq_one_letter_code
_entity_poly.pdbx_strand_id
1 'polypeptide(L)' 'MRSAGCRLPSLASSAKKEAYAKVAVASSKVMEAFNEYVVVMEDHVVASQNDREIESIGSEIKRLSKELQATKREG' A
#
# COMPACT_ATOMS: atom_id res chain seq x y z
N MET A 1 -26.06 -1.22 -19.59
CA MET A 1 -26.12 0.16 -19.06
C MET A 1 -24.93 0.93 -19.60
N ARG A 2 -25.13 1.98 -20.41
CA ARG A 2 -24.04 2.91 -20.73
C ARG A 2 -23.75 3.71 -19.47
N SER A 3 -22.52 3.68 -18.97
CA SER A 3 -22.08 4.66 -17.97
C SER A 3 -22.35 6.04 -18.58
N ALA A 4 -23.23 6.83 -17.96
CA ALA A 4 -23.42 8.21 -18.35
C ALA A 4 -22.10 8.90 -18.06
N GLY A 5 -21.21 8.92 -19.07
CA GLY A 5 -19.87 9.46 -18.93
C GLY A 5 -19.96 10.83 -18.29
N CYS A 6 -19.19 11.03 -17.22
CA CYS A 6 -19.16 12.27 -16.47
C CYS A 6 -19.05 13.44 -17.46
N ARG A 7 -20.11 14.23 -17.59
CA ARG A 7 -20.12 15.35 -18.53
C ARG A 7 -19.07 16.34 -18.04
N LEU A 8 -18.05 16.58 -18.85
CA LEU A 8 -16.99 17.53 -18.48
C LEU A 8 -17.62 18.89 -18.15
N PRO A 9 -17.15 19.59 -17.11
CA PRO A 9 -17.65 20.91 -16.77
C PRO A 9 -17.58 21.84 -17.98
N SER A 10 -18.68 22.54 -18.28
CA SER A 10 -18.66 23.55 -19.34
C SER A 10 -17.79 24.73 -18.89
N LEU A 11 -16.64 24.89 -19.56
CA LEU A 11 -15.67 25.96 -19.33
C LEU A 11 -16.00 27.23 -20.12
N ALA A 12 -17.30 27.51 -20.32
CA ALA A 12 -17.78 28.58 -21.19
C ALA A 12 -17.40 30.01 -20.72
N SER A 13 -17.03 30.20 -19.46
CA SER A 13 -16.61 31.50 -18.92
C SER A 13 -15.20 31.45 -18.34
N SER A 14 -14.50 32.60 -18.35
CA SER A 14 -13.15 32.75 -17.79
C SER A 14 -13.09 32.33 -16.31
N ALA A 15 -14.07 32.76 -15.51
CA ALA A 15 -14.15 32.39 -14.09
C ALA A 15 -14.26 30.88 -13.85
N LYS A 16 -15.00 30.15 -14.71
CA LYS A 16 -15.12 28.69 -14.61
C LYS A 16 -13.81 27.99 -15.00
N LYS A 17 -13.10 28.50 -16.01
CA LYS A 17 -11.76 28.02 -16.38
C LYS A 17 -10.77 28.20 -15.24
N GLU A 18 -10.77 29.36 -14.60
CA GLU A 18 -9.90 29.65 -13.47
C GLU A 18 -10.19 28.74 -12.27
N ALA A 19 -11.47 28.55 -11.93
CA ALA A 19 -11.86 27.64 -10.85
C ALA A 19 -11.44 26.19 -11.13
N TYR A 20 -11.62 25.71 -12.36
CA TYR A 20 -11.18 24.38 -12.76
C TYR A 20 -9.65 24.24 -12.67
N ALA A 21 -8.89 25.24 -13.12
CA ALA A 21 -7.43 25.24 -13.02
C ALA A 21 -6.97 25.16 -11.55
N LYS A 22 -7.61 25.89 -10.63
CA LYS A 22 -7.31 25.81 -9.19
C LYS A 22 -7.54 24.39 -8.64
N VAL A 23 -8.65 23.76 -9.03
CA VAL A 23 -8.95 22.37 -8.63
C VAL A 23 -7.91 21.41 -9.21
N ALA A 24 -7.59 21.52 -10.50
CA ALA A 24 -6.60 20.66 -11.14
C ALA A 24 -5.23 20.78 -10.48
N VAL A 25 -4.79 21.99 -10.14
CA VAL A 25 -3.53 22.22 -9.41
C VAL A 25 -3.58 21.60 -8.02
N ALA A 26 -4.67 21.79 -7.27
CA ALA A 26 -4.83 21.18 -5.95
C ALA A 26 -4.82 19.64 -6.03
N SER A 27 -5.54 19.07 -6.99
CA SER A 27 -5.56 17.62 -7.24
C SER A 27 -4.18 17.07 -7.61
N SER A 28 -3.41 17.80 -8.41
CA SER A 28 -2.04 17.41 -8.76
C SER A 28 -1.15 17.32 -7.52
N LYS A 29 -1.23 18.29 -6.61
CA LYS A 29 -0.45 18.30 -5.36
C LYS A 29 -0.84 17.17 -4.41
N VAL A 30 -2.13 16.85 -4.33
CA VAL A 30 -2.60 15.69 -3.57
C VAL A 30 -2.01 14.41 -4.13
N MET A 31 -2.00 14.26 -5.46
CA MET A 31 -1.44 13.09 -6.12
C MET A 31 0.08 12.97 -5.91
N GLU A 32 0.80 14.09 -5.95
CA GLU A 32 2.24 14.15 -5.63
C GLU A 32 2.51 13.67 -4.20
N ALA A 33 1.80 14.20 -3.20
CA ALA A 33 1.95 13.77 -1.81
C ALA A 33 1.63 12.29 -1.59
N PHE A 34 0.63 11.74 -2.28
CA PHE A 34 0.35 10.30 -2.23
C PHE A 34 1.46 9.47 -2.85
N ASN A 35 2.03 9.91 -3.98
CA ASN A 35 3.15 9.22 -4.60
C ASN A 35 4.37 9.20 -3.67
N GLU A 36 4.70 10.32 -3.03
CA GLU A 36 5.76 10.39 -2.02
C GLU A 36 5.51 9.44 -0.85
N TYR A 37 4.27 9.41 -0.33
CA TYR A 37 3.90 8.49 0.75
C TYR A 37 4.04 7.02 0.34
N VAL A 38 3.60 6.65 -0.87
CA VAL A 38 3.72 5.28 -1.37
C VAL A 38 5.19 4.87 -1.44
N VAL A 39 6.07 5.71 -1.97
CA VAL A 39 7.52 5.42 -2.02
C VAL A 39 8.08 5.16 -0.62
N VAL A 40 7.76 6.03 0.35
CA VAL A 40 8.22 5.84 1.75
C VAL A 40 7.70 4.52 2.34
N MET A 41 6.45 4.16 2.05
CA MET A 41 5.88 2.91 2.54
C MET A 41 6.47 1.67 1.86
N GLU A 42 6.79 1.75 0.57
CA GLU A 42 7.49 0.68 -0.15
C GLU A 42 8.87 0.44 0.45
N ASP A 43 9.64 1.51 0.68
CA ASP A 43 10.94 1.43 1.34
C ASP A 43 10.82 0.84 2.75
N HIS A 44 9.82 1.26 3.52
CA HIS A 44 9.56 0.70 4.85
C HIS A 44 9.22 -0.80 4.80
N VAL A 45 8.41 -1.24 3.84
CA VAL A 45 8.08 -2.66 3.66
C VAL A 45 9.32 -3.47 3.31
N VAL A 46 10.15 -2.98 2.38
CA VAL A 46 11.40 -3.64 1.96
C VAL A 46 12.43 -3.67 3.09
N ALA A 47 12.54 -2.59 3.87
CA ALA A 47 13.44 -2.51 5.02
C ALA A 47 12.94 -3.31 6.22
N SER A 48 11.64 -3.65 6.27
CA SER A 48 11.08 -4.42 7.37
C SER A 48 11.72 -5.81 7.40
N GLN A 49 12.26 -6.19 8.56
CA GLN A 49 12.95 -7.47 8.76
C GLN A 49 11.98 -8.65 8.90
N ASN A 50 10.69 -8.45 8.61
CA ASN A 50 9.63 -9.42 8.82
C ASN A 50 9.94 -10.76 8.17
N ASP A 51 10.50 -10.78 6.95
CA ASP A 51 10.83 -12.05 6.26
C ASP A 51 11.87 -12.87 7.04
N ARG A 52 12.90 -12.22 7.59
CA ARG A 52 13.94 -12.88 8.40
C ARG A 52 13.38 -13.35 9.74
N GLU A 53 12.56 -12.54 10.39
CA GLU A 53 11.91 -12.91 11.64
C GLU A 53 10.95 -14.09 11.44
N ILE A 54 10.14 -14.07 10.37
CA ILE A 54 9.24 -15.17 9.99
C ILE A 54 10.03 -16.45 9.71
N GLU A 55 11.14 -16.37 8.97
CA GLU A 55 11.99 -17.53 8.69
C GLU A 55 12.61 -18.12 9.97
N SER A 56 13.09 -17.24 10.87
CA SER A 56 13.64 -17.63 12.17
C SER A 56 12.60 -18.34 13.04
N ILE A 57 11.40 -17.75 13.17
CA ILE A 57 10.28 -18.33 13.91
C ILE A 57 9.87 -19.68 13.30
N GLY A 58 9.78 -19.77 11.97
CA GLY A 58 9.47 -21.02 11.28
C GLY A 58 10.49 -22.13 11.56
N SER A 59 11.78 -21.78 11.63
CA SER A 59 12.87 -22.70 11.98
C SER A 59 12.77 -23.18 13.42
N GLU A 60 12.48 -22.29 14.36
CA GLU A 60 12.23 -22.62 15.78
C GLU A 60 11.03 -23.57 15.94
N ILE A 61 9.91 -23.29 15.28
CA ILE A 61 8.72 -24.16 15.29
C ILE A 61 9.08 -25.56 14.77
N LYS A 62 9.83 -25.65 13.67
CA LYS A 62 10.26 -26.92 13.10
C LYS A 62 11.17 -27.70 14.05
N ARG A 63 12.07 -27.02 14.77
CA ARG A 63 12.92 -27.62 15.80
C ARG A 63 12.08 -28.17 16.95
N LEU A 64 11.23 -27.34 17.54
CA LEU A 64 10.35 -27.71 18.66
C LEU A 64 9.42 -28.86 18.31
N SER A 65 8.89 -28.89 17.08
CA SER A 65 8.04 -29.98 16.59
C SER A 65 8.77 -31.32 16.57
N LYS A 66 10.06 -31.34 16.22
CA LYS A 66 10.88 -32.56 16.24
C LYS A 66 11.15 -33.02 17.66
N GLU A 67 11.50 -32.09 18.56
CA GLU A 67 11.73 -32.38 19.98
C GLU A 67 10.47 -32.98 20.64
N LEU A 68 9.30 -32.43 20.35
CA LEU A 68 8.02 -32.94 20.85
C LEU A 68 7.70 -34.36 20.34
N GLN A 69 8.05 -34.68 19.09
CA GLN A 69 7.86 -36.02 18.54
C GLN A 69 8.84 -37.04 19.12
N ALA A 70 10.07 -36.61 19.45
CA ALA A 70 11.06 -37.46 20.09
C ALA A 70 10.62 -37.82 21.52
N THR A 71 10.23 -36.83 22.33
CA THR A 71 9.76 -37.06 23.71
C THR A 71 8.52 -37.94 23.77
N LYS A 72 7.60 -37.85 22.80
CA LYS A 72 6.43 -38.73 22.70
C LYS A 72 6.79 -40.21 22.48
N ARG A 73 7.94 -40.53 21.90
CA ARG A 73 8.38 -41.92 21.64
C ARG A 73 9.17 -42.53 22.79
N GLU A 74 9.65 -41.70 23.71
CA GLU A 74 10.49 -42.10 24.84
C GLU A 74 9.68 -42.35 26.14
N GLY A 75 8.39 -42.01 26.16
CA GLY A 75 7.47 -42.25 27.28
C GLY A 75 6.39 -43.29 27.02
#